data_AF-A0A7X7C5Z5-F1
#
_entry.id   AF-A0A7X7C5Z5-F1
#
_cell.length_a   1.000
_cell.length_b   1.000
_cell.length_c   1.000
_cell.angle_alpha   90.00
_cell.angle_beta   90.00
_cell.angle_gamma   90.00
#
_symmetry.space_group_name_H-M   'P 1'
#
loop_
_entity.id
_entity.type
_entity.pdbx_description
1 polymer ?
#
loop_
_entity_poly.entity_id
_entity_poly.type
_entity_poly.pdbx_seq_one_letter_code
_entity_poly.pdbx_strand_id
1 'polypeptide(L)' 'MQLKTRYSNHPNDVKHYTTEELREHFLISEVFLPDEINLTYSHNDRIIAGGAMPIHQELKLAAAKELASNYFLEL' A
#
# COMPACT_ATOMS: atom_id res chain seq x y z
N MET A 1 11.28 -2.53 3.16
CA MET A 1 10.08 -1.74 2.82
C MET A 1 9.41 -2.40 1.63
N GLN A 2 8.16 -2.80 1.77
CA GLN A 2 7.35 -3.33 0.67
C GLN A 2 6.31 -2.27 0.29
N LEU A 3 6.09 -2.08 -1.00
CA LEU A 3 5.06 -1.18 -1.53
C LEU A 3 4.22 -1.94 -2.57
N LYS A 4 2.96 -2.22 -2.26
CA LYS A 4 2.01 -2.88 -3.16
C LYS A 4 1.12 -1.82 -3.82
N THR A 5 1.02 -1.84 -5.14
CA THR A 5 0.15 -0.90 -5.87
C THR A 5 -1.26 -1.45 -6.00
N ARG A 6 -2.26 -0.63 -5.68
CA ARG A 6 -3.68 -0.87 -5.91
C ARG A 6 -4.21 0.15 -6.91
N TYR A 7 -4.89 -0.34 -7.95
CA TYR A 7 -5.51 0.50 -8.96
C TYR A 7 -6.94 0.88 -8.58
N SER A 8 -7.37 2.03 -9.09
CA SER A 8 -8.76 2.47 -9.01
C SER A 8 -9.64 1.56 -9.86
N ASN A 9 -10.85 1.25 -9.35
CA ASN A 9 -11.81 0.38 -10.04
C ASN A 9 -13.04 1.21 -10.42
N HIS A 10 -13.61 0.97 -11.60
CA HIS A 10 -14.81 1.67 -12.03
C HIS A 10 -16.05 1.10 -11.32
N PRO A 11 -17.04 1.93 -10.92
CA PRO A 11 -18.22 1.44 -10.20
C PRO A 11 -19.03 0.37 -10.95
N ASN A 12 -19.02 0.39 -12.29
CA ASN A 12 -19.70 -0.65 -13.08
C ASN A 12 -18.94 -1.98 -13.10
N ASP A 13 -17.62 -1.97 -12.89
CA ASP A 13 -16.83 -3.20 -12.80
C ASP A 13 -17.06 -3.86 -11.44
N VAL A 14 -16.95 -3.06 -10.37
CA VAL A 14 -17.10 -3.49 -8.98
C VAL A 14 -18.45 -4.17 -8.70
N LYS A 15 -19.53 -3.76 -9.40
CA LYS A 15 -20.86 -4.37 -9.28
C LYS A 15 -20.88 -5.87 -9.60
N HIS A 16 -19.93 -6.35 -10.41
CA HIS A 16 -19.87 -7.74 -10.88
C HIS A 16 -18.82 -8.56 -10.12
N TYR A 17 -18.11 -7.95 -9.16
CA TYR A 17 -17.07 -8.65 -8.42
C TYR A 17 -17.68 -9.65 -7.44
N THR A 18 -17.06 -10.82 -7.39
CA THR A 18 -17.22 -11.80 -6.33
C THR A 18 -16.66 -11.27 -5.01
N THR A 19 -17.01 -11.93 -3.90
CA THR A 19 -16.47 -11.60 -2.58
C THR A 19 -14.94 -11.65 -2.54
N GLU A 20 -14.33 -12.60 -3.27
CA GLU A 20 -12.88 -12.74 -3.30
C GLU A 20 -12.26 -11.57 -4.07
N GLU A 21 -12.78 -11.23 -5.25
CA GLU A 21 -12.32 -10.08 -6.04
C GLU A 21 -12.44 -8.78 -5.24
N LEU A 22 -13.54 -8.55 -4.51
CA LEU A 22 -13.67 -7.39 -3.64
C LEU A 22 -12.54 -7.30 -2.59
N ARG A 23 -12.16 -8.43 -1.98
CA ARG A 23 -11.06 -8.45 -1.02
C ARG A 23 -9.72 -8.24 -1.71
N GLU A 24 -9.51 -8.90 -2.84
CA GLU A 24 -8.31 -8.76 -3.65
C GLU A 24 -8.09 -7.31 -4.08
N HIS A 25 -9.14 -6.54 -4.38
CA HIS A 25 -9.08 -5.15 -4.86
C HIS A 25 -9.11 -4.08 -3.74
N PHE A 26 -9.76 -4.32 -2.60
CA PHE A 26 -10.00 -3.28 -1.59
C PHE A 26 -9.41 -3.58 -0.21
N LEU A 27 -9.13 -4.84 0.13
CA LEU A 27 -8.65 -5.20 1.46
C LEU A 27 -7.11 -5.25 1.52
N ILE A 28 -6.53 -4.58 2.51
CA ILE A 28 -5.13 -4.82 2.90
C ILE A 28 -5.16 -5.88 4.00
N SER A 29 -4.86 -7.13 3.66
CA SER A 29 -4.96 -8.28 4.57
C SER A 29 -3.92 -8.23 5.70
N GLU A 30 -2.74 -7.72 5.40
CA GLU A 30 -1.61 -7.63 6.34
C GLU A 30 -1.12 -6.20 6.39
N VAL A 31 -1.29 -5.55 7.54
CA VAL A 31 -0.86 -4.15 7.75
C VAL A 31 0.45 -4.10 8.54
N PHE A 32 0.58 -4.95 9.57
CA PHE A 32 1.76 -4.99 10.43
C PHE A 32 2.48 -6.32 10.28
N LEU A 33 3.76 -6.26 9.94
CA LEU A 33 4.66 -7.40 9.84
C LEU A 33 5.91 -7.11 10.69
N PRO A 34 6.39 -8.08 11.50
CA PRO A 34 7.56 -7.89 12.35
C PRO A 34 8.77 -7.37 11.58
N ASP A 35 9.39 -6.31 12.08
CA ASP A 35 10.62 -5.72 11.51
C ASP A 35 10.47 -5.30 10.04
N GLU A 36 9.25 -4.98 9.61
CA GLU A 36 8.93 -4.58 8.24
C GLU A 36 8.08 -3.31 8.18
N ILE A 37 8.27 -2.57 7.08
CA ILE A 37 7.36 -1.51 6.63
C ILE A 37 6.59 -2.09 5.44
N ASN A 38 5.29 -2.32 5.62
CA ASN A 38 4.40 -2.85 4.60
C ASN A 38 3.37 -1.79 4.20
N LEU A 39 3.51 -1.27 3.00
CA LEU A 39 2.73 -0.16 2.47
C LEU A 39 1.95 -0.58 1.23
N THR A 40 0.82 0.07 1.04
CA THR A 40 -0.01 -0.04 -0.15
C THR A 40 -0.20 1.34 -0.75
N TYR A 41 0.24 1.53 -1.99
CA TYR A 41 -0.01 2.72 -2.79
C TYR A 41 -1.32 2.56 -3.54
N SER A 42 -2.28 3.45 -3.30
CA SER A 42 -3.58 3.45 -3.96
C SER A 42 -3.61 4.53 -5.02
N HIS A 43 -4.01 4.19 -6.24
CA HIS A 43 -4.25 5.18 -7.30
C HIS A 43 -5.45 6.09 -7.03
N ASN A 44 -6.30 5.78 -6.03
CA ASN A 44 -7.27 6.74 -5.52
C ASN A 44 -6.52 7.82 -4.73
N ASP A 45 -6.41 9.00 -5.33
CA ASP A 45 -5.70 10.17 -4.78
C ASP A 45 -4.24 9.94 -4.38
N ARG A 46 -3.63 8.85 -4.88
CA ARG A 46 -2.22 8.50 -4.62
C ARG A 46 -1.91 8.30 -3.13
N ILE A 47 -2.91 7.95 -2.31
CA ILE A 47 -2.70 7.72 -0.89
C ILE A 47 -1.84 6.47 -0.66
N ILE A 48 -0.90 6.57 0.28
CA ILE A 48 -0.12 5.44 0.77
C ILE A 48 -0.63 5.08 2.16
N ALA A 49 -1.06 3.83 2.35
CA ALA A 49 -1.56 3.32 3.62
C ALA A 49 -0.89 1.99 3.98
N GLY A 50 -0.62 1.75 5.26
CA GLY A 50 0.04 0.54 5.71
C GLY A 50 0.56 0.66 7.13
N GLY A 51 1.50 -0.22 7.50
CA GLY A 51 2.07 -0.28 8.84
C GLY A 51 3.59 -0.41 8.83
N ALA A 52 4.20 0.08 9.90
CA ALA A 52 5.60 -0.16 10.25
C ALA A 52 5.64 -0.72 11.66
N MET A 53 6.23 -1.91 11.85
CA MET A 53 6.30 -2.56 13.16
C MET A 53 7.75 -2.96 13.49
N PRO A 54 8.56 -2.02 13.99
CA PRO A 54 9.91 -2.34 14.47
C PRO A 54 9.81 -3.19 15.75
N ILE A 55 10.55 -4.30 15.82
CA ILE A 55 10.64 -5.16 17.02
C ILE A 55 12.10 -5.27 17.47
N HIS A 56 12.98 -5.70 16.57
CA HIS A 56 14.41 -5.94 16.84
C HIS A 56 15.32 -4.96 16.10
N GLN A 57 14.81 -4.29 15.06
CA GLN A 57 15.61 -3.37 14.25
C GLN A 57 14.87 -2.07 13.94
N GLU A 58 15.64 -1.00 13.75
CA GLU A 58 15.13 0.26 13.23
C GLU A 58 14.68 0.10 11.78
N LEU A 59 13.54 0.70 11.44
CA LEU A 59 12.99 0.67 10.09
C LEU A 59 13.10 2.05 9.44
N LYS A 60 13.77 2.11 8.29
CA LYS A 60 13.92 3.34 7.52
C LYS A 60 12.88 3.40 6.41
N LEU A 61 12.12 4.49 6.40
CA LEU A 61 11.21 4.83 5.30
C LEU A 61 12.03 5.41 4.15
N ALA A 62 12.28 4.57 3.14
CA ALA A 62 13.10 4.93 1.97
C ALA A 62 12.24 5.55 0.86
N ALA A 63 12.89 6.24 -0.09
CA ALA A 63 12.23 6.63 -1.32
C ALA A 63 11.73 5.40 -2.10
N ALA A 64 10.56 5.52 -2.71
CA ALA A 64 9.99 4.52 -3.59
C ALA A 64 10.04 5.04 -5.03
N LYS A 65 10.29 4.15 -6.00
CA LYS A 65 10.37 4.53 -7.42
C LYS A 65 9.05 5.16 -7.90
N GLU A 66 7.94 4.72 -7.32
CA GLU A 66 6.58 5.17 -7.56
C GLU A 66 6.34 6.64 -7.17
N LEU A 67 7.15 7.17 -6.24
CA LEU A 67 7.07 8.57 -5.80
C LEU A 67 7.89 9.53 -6.68
N ALA A 68 8.81 9.01 -7.49
CA ALA A 68 9.75 9.78 -8.31
C ALA A 68 10.52 10.88 -7.53
N SER A 69 10.81 10.62 -6.25
CA SER A 69 11.48 11.53 -5.33
C SER A 69 12.78 10.94 -4.77
N ASN A 70 13.65 11.80 -4.24
CA ASN A 70 14.88 11.43 -3.54
C ASN A 70 14.61 10.92 -2.12
N TYR A 71 13.54 11.36 -1.47
CA TYR A 71 13.08 10.87 -0.17
C TYR A 71 11.55 10.86 -0.05
N PHE A 72 11.04 10.05 0.88
CA PHE A 72 9.61 9.71 0.94
C PHE A 72 8.66 10.90 1.11
N LEU A 73 9.08 11.94 1.83
CA LEU A 73 8.27 13.14 2.13
C LEU A 73 8.74 14.38 1.36
N GLU A 74 9.41 14.18 0.24
CA GLU A 74 9.79 15.29 -0.65
C GLU A 74 8.53 15.80 -1.36
N LEU A 75 8.31 17.12 -1.24
CA LEU A 75 7.19 17.85 -1.86
C LEU A 75 7.51 18.23 -3.31
#